data_AF-X1CAB4-F1
#
_entry.id   AF-X1CAB4-F1
#
_cell.length_a   1.000
_cell.length_b   1.000
_cell.length_c   1.000
_cell.angle_alpha   90.00
_cell.angle_beta   90.00
_cell.angle_gamma   90.00
#
_symmetry.space_group_name_H-M   'P 1'
#
loop_
_entity.id
_entity.type
_entity.pdbx_description
1 polymer ?
#
loop_
_entity_poly.entity_id
_entity_poly.type
_entity_poly.pdbx_seq_one_letter_code
_entity_poly.pdbx_strand_id
1 'polypeptide(L)' 'RRRYFVFRQTDVDKKGKVIGHFTPTGYIPSFINELKAHGIKLSEKIFQPKK' A
#
# COMPACT_ATOMS: atom_id res chain seq x y z
N ARG A 1 10.70 -9.89 7.17
CA ARG A 1 10.14 -9.44 5.87
C ARG A 1 9.15 -8.29 6.14
N ARG A 2 9.41 -7.06 5.68
CA ARG A 2 8.48 -5.92 5.87
C ARG A 2 7.37 -5.94 4.80
N ARG A 3 6.16 -5.50 5.16
CA ARG A 3 5.00 -5.39 4.23
C ARG A 3 4.68 -3.91 4.03
N TYR A 4 4.56 -3.46 2.78
CA TYR A 4 4.25 -2.06 2.46
C TYR A 4 2.75 -1.79 2.36
N PHE A 5 1.98 -2.80 1.95
CA PHE A 5 0.53 -2.77 1.89
C PHE A 5 -0.04 -4.02 2.55
N VAL A 6 -1.22 -3.88 3.14
CA VAL A 6 -2.02 -4.98 3.66
C VAL A 6 -3.42 -4.89 3.08
N PHE A 7 -4.03 -6.04 2.77
CA PHE A 7 -5.42 -6.06 2.37
C PHE A 7 -6.29 -5.94 3.62
N ARG A 8 -7.18 -4.94 3.63
CA ARG A 8 -8.21 -4.76 4.65
C ARG A 8 -9.53 -5.21 4.06
N GLN A 9 -10.00 -6.38 4.52
CA GLN A 9 -11.36 -6.83 4.26
C GLN A 9 -12.35 -5.85 4.91
N THR A 10 -13.38 -5.48 4.17
CA THR A 10 -14.47 -4.63 4.65
C THR A 10 -15.82 -5.34 4.62
N ASP A 11 -15.98 -6.36 3.78
CA ASP A 11 -17.23 -7.10 3.66
C ASP A 11 -17.02 -8.50 3.04
N VAL A 12 -18.08 -9.31 3.03
CA VAL A 12 -18.20 -10.54 2.25
C VAL A 12 -19.55 -10.53 1.55
N ASP A 13 -19.56 -10.66 0.22
CA ASP A 13 -20.82 -10.64 -0.53
C ASP A 13 -21.67 -11.91 -0.32
N LYS A 14 -22.90 -11.90 -0.84
CA LYS A 14 -23.85 -13.03 -0.72
C LYS A 14 -23.36 -14.34 -1.35
N LYS A 15 -22.33 -14.31 -2.18
CA LYS A 15 -21.72 -15.47 -2.85
C LYS A 15 -20.41 -15.89 -2.16
N GLY A 16 -20.06 -15.27 -1.03
CA GLY A 16 -18.83 -15.57 -0.28
C GLY A 16 -17.59 -14.85 -0.78
N LYS A 17 -17.72 -13.88 -1.70
CA LYS A 17 -16.56 -13.11 -2.19
C LYS A 17 -16.13 -12.08 -1.15
N VAL A 18 -14.86 -12.12 -0.77
CA VAL A 18 -14.27 -11.12 0.11
C VAL A 18 -14.16 -9.77 -0.60
N ILE A 19 -14.70 -8.73 0.01
CA ILE A 19 -14.62 -7.34 -0.44
C ILE A 19 -13.69 -6.56 0.49
N GLY A 20 -12.84 -5.72 -0.06
CA GLY A 20 -11.87 -4.94 0.70
C GLY A 20 -10.94 -4.13 -0.19
N HIS A 21 -9.91 -3.55 0.41
CA HIS A 21 -8.93 -2.73 -0.30
C HIS A 21 -7.53 -2.88 0.30
N PHE A 22 -6.50 -2.66 -0.50
CA PHE A 22 -5.14 -2.53 0.02
C PHE A 22 -4.97 -1.17 0.68
N THR A 23 -4.45 -1.18 1.91
CA THR A 23 -4.06 0.02 2.65
C THR A 23 -2.56 -0.01 2.90
N PRO A 24 -1.87 1.14 2.77
CA PRO A 24 -0.47 1.21 3.13
C PRO A 24 -0.28 0.99 4.64
N THR A 25 0.85 0.39 4.99
CA THR A 25 1.21 0.06 6.38
C THR A 25 1.92 1.20 7.11
N GLY A 26 2.36 2.25 6.40
CA GLY A 26 3.21 3.31 6.94
C GLY A 26 4.71 3.10 6.71
N TYR A 27 5.13 1.92 6.27
CA TYR A 27 6.54 1.68 5.98
C TYR A 27 6.94 2.29 4.63
N ILE A 28 7.85 3.26 4.66
CA ILE A 28 8.50 3.79 3.45
C ILE A 28 9.62 2.82 3.02
N PRO A 29 9.65 2.34 1.77
CA PRO A 29 10.73 1.48 1.27
C PRO A 29 12.06 2.23 1.14
N SER A 30 13.19 1.57 1.43
CA SER A 30 14.53 2.15 1.29
C SER A 30 14.88 2.49 -0.17
N PHE A 31 14.38 1.71 -1.13
CA PHE A 31 14.61 1.91 -2.57
C PHE A 31 13.87 3.13 -3.14
N ILE A 32 13.08 3.87 -2.34
CA ILE A 32 12.35 5.05 -2.83
C ILE A 32 13.29 6.12 -3.41
N ASN A 33 14.49 6.22 -2.86
CA ASN A 33 15.51 7.15 -3.35
C ASN A 33 16.13 6.68 -4.68
N GLU A 34 16.27 5.37 -4.87
CA GLU A 34 16.73 4.78 -6.14
C GLU A 34 15.72 5.09 -7.25
N LEU A 35 14.42 4.92 -6.97
CA LEU A 35 13.36 5.29 -7.93
C LEU A 35 13.46 6.77 -8.34
N LYS A 36 13.63 7.67 -7.37
CA LYS A 36 13.82 9.11 -7.65
C LYS A 36 15.08 9.37 -8.49
N ALA A 37 16.19 8.69 -8.19
CA ALA A 37 17.44 8.81 -8.94
C ALA A 37 17.30 8.34 -10.40
N HIS A 38 16.46 7.33 -10.65
CA HIS A 38 16.10 6.87 -12.00
C HIS A 38 15.05 7.77 -12.69
N GLY A 39 14.70 8.93 -12.12
CA GLY A 39 13.72 9.86 -12.68
C GLY A 39 12.26 9.44 -12.47
N ILE A 40 12.00 8.37 -11.71
CA ILE A 40 10.64 7.92 -11.40
C ILE A 40 10.08 8.79 -10.28
N LYS A 41 9.11 9.65 -10.63
CA LYS A 41 8.42 10.53 -9.69
C LYS A 41 7.35 9.73 -8.93
N LEU A 42 7.72 9.14 -7.80
CA LEU A 42 6.79 8.48 -6.89
C LEU A 42 6.63 9.28 -5.59
N SER A 43 5.40 9.64 -5.25
CA SER A 43 5.10 10.34 -4.00
C SER A 43 5.12 9.37 -2.82
N GLU A 44 5.90 9.67 -1.79
CA GLU A 44 5.97 8.89 -0.54
C GLU A 44 4.63 8.81 0.19
N LYS A 45 3.70 9.73 -0.11
CA LYS A 45 2.34 9.73 0.43
C LYS A 45 1.57 8.44 0.12
N ILE A 46 1.94 7.69 -0.94
CA ILE A 46 1.31 6.41 -1.27
C ILE A 46 1.52 5.35 -0.17
N PHE A 47 2.58 5.47 0.62
CA PHE A 47 2.91 4.56 1.72
C PHE A 47 2.43 5.07 3.08
N GLN A 48 1.72 6.20 3.13
CA GLN A 48 1.19 6.75 4.38
C GLN A 48 -0.25 6.27 4.61
N PRO A 49 -0.57 5.67 5.78
CA PRO A 49 -1.92 5.26 6.11
C PRO A 49 -2.85 6.48 6.15
N LYS A 50 -4.00 6.37 5.50
CA LYS A 50 -5.08 7.35 5.65
C LYS A 50 -5.71 7.13 7.03
N LYS A 51 -5.64 8.15 7.89
CA LYS A 51 -6.38 8.19 9.16
C LYS A 51 -7.88 8.18 8.91
#